data_AF-N4VD90-F1
#
_entry.id   AF-N4VD90-F1
#
_cell.length_a   1.000
_cell.length_b   1.000
_cell.length_c   1.000
_cell.angle_alpha   90.00
_cell.angle_beta   90.00
_cell.angle_gamma   90.00
#
_symmetry.space_group_name_H-M   'P 1'
#
loop_
_entity.id
_entity.type
_entity.pdbx_description
1 polymer ?
#
loop_
_entity_poly.entity_id
_entity_poly.type
_entity_poly.pdbx_seq_one_letter_code
_entity_poly.pdbx_strand_id
1 'polypeptide(L)'
;MLAHYVSLVGALTTAVAAHGYVESFKTDGVEHPGYLIKYYYDKKNGLRLPELAAWSAENLDSGFIAPENYTSPDIICAKNAGNANSTVQVSAGGTVEFRWNKWAHFGPVMTYVARCPADDCTTADKTALEFVKIDEAGIDVGSQEWAATAMVKNNLTWVTKVPNTLAAGHYVFRHETIAVQGSYYEGGAQNYPQCFNIEITGTGTAQPAGVRAQELYTPTDPGILFNPYVKNITSYSPPGPALFKDATPNSNSSISAATSASNTSASAAPTGSSFSNATTSVVQVPAAHTTLATAVRPASHVSKKPEESKTSNPEFSTAFQIPSETSAAVTESPKPAHASKSTGHAVAVPSSGAISALAPAETTTTKSTDSEGEEAKNSDGDILPETFTLETFIAWLLRNASDKSRRHARQLGA
;
A
#
# COMPACT_ATOMS: atom_id res chain seq x y z
N MET A 1 -5.89 60.07 9.32
CA MET A 1 -5.98 58.91 8.41
C MET A 1 -4.79 57.99 8.70
N LEU A 2 -4.97 56.96 9.53
CA LEU A 2 -3.97 55.92 9.77
C LEU A 2 -4.59 54.60 9.28
N ALA A 3 -4.24 54.19 8.06
CA ALA A 3 -4.66 52.91 7.51
C ALA A 3 -3.79 51.80 8.11
N HIS A 4 -4.42 50.91 8.88
CA HIS A 4 -3.80 49.69 9.38
C HIS A 4 -3.80 48.66 8.23
N TYR A 5 -2.63 48.30 7.72
CA TYR A 5 -2.48 47.14 6.84
C TYR A 5 -2.27 45.90 7.69
N VAL A 6 -3.34 45.11 7.86
CA VAL A 6 -3.23 43.74 8.35
C VAL A 6 -2.87 42.86 7.17
N SER A 7 -1.59 42.48 7.03
CA SER A 7 -1.18 41.43 6.10
C SER A 7 -1.53 40.07 6.69
N LEU A 8 -2.59 39.46 6.18
CA LEU A 8 -2.92 38.06 6.44
C LEU A 8 -2.07 37.19 5.51
N VAL A 9 -0.91 36.72 5.99
CA VAL A 9 -0.14 35.68 5.30
C VAL A 9 -0.84 34.35 5.53
N GLY A 10 -1.66 33.92 4.57
CA GLY A 10 -2.24 32.58 4.55
C GLY A 10 -1.17 31.56 4.19
N ALA A 11 -0.74 30.76 5.16
CA ALA A 11 0.06 29.57 4.90
C ALA A 11 -0.85 28.52 4.23
N LEU A 12 -0.86 28.47 2.89
CA LEU A 12 -1.36 27.30 2.17
C LEU A 12 -0.32 26.19 2.33
N THR A 13 -0.50 25.33 3.33
CA THR A 13 0.18 24.04 3.36
C THR A 13 -0.45 23.17 2.28
N THR A 14 0.17 23.09 1.11
CA THR A 14 -0.15 22.05 0.15
C THR A 14 0.25 20.71 0.79
N ALA A 15 -0.74 19.97 1.29
CA ALA A 15 -0.54 18.61 1.74
C ALA A 15 -0.25 17.74 0.50
N VAL A 16 1.00 17.73 0.06
CA VAL A 16 1.47 16.80 -0.97
C VAL A 16 1.51 15.42 -0.32
N ALA A 17 0.39 14.72 -0.35
CA ALA A 17 0.33 13.33 0.07
C ALA A 17 1.07 12.48 -0.97
N ALA A 18 2.37 12.25 -0.75
CA ALA A 18 3.32 11.62 -1.66
C ALA A 18 3.23 10.07 -1.71
N HIS A 19 2.64 9.45 -0.69
CA HIS A 19 2.59 7.99 -0.53
C HIS A 19 1.40 7.35 -1.24
N GLY A 20 1.63 6.20 -1.89
CA GLY A 20 0.59 5.49 -2.65
C GLY A 20 0.31 4.07 -2.17
N TYR A 21 -0.62 3.43 -2.86
CA TYR A 21 -0.93 2.00 -2.79
C TYR A 21 -1.31 1.50 -4.19
N VAL A 22 -1.37 0.18 -4.38
CA VAL A 22 -1.84 -0.41 -5.64
C VAL A 22 -3.36 -0.32 -5.70
N GLU A 23 -3.89 0.53 -6.57
CA GLU A 23 -5.35 0.74 -6.71
C GLU A 23 -6.03 -0.27 -7.63
N SER A 24 -5.27 -0.85 -8.55
CA SER A 24 -5.73 -1.90 -9.45
C SER A 24 -4.55 -2.71 -9.93
N PHE A 25 -4.81 -3.94 -10.35
CA PHE A 25 -3.81 -4.77 -10.99
C PHE A 25 -4.43 -5.57 -12.13
N LYS A 26 -3.62 -5.99 -13.10
CA LYS A 26 -4.06 -6.85 -14.19
C LYS A 26 -3.36 -8.18 -14.15
N THR A 27 -4.08 -9.26 -14.43
CA THR A 27 -3.49 -10.57 -14.72
C THR A 27 -3.81 -10.95 -16.15
N ASP A 28 -2.78 -11.18 -16.97
CA ASP A 28 -2.92 -11.45 -18.41
C ASP A 28 -3.89 -10.48 -19.13
N GLY A 29 -3.80 -9.19 -18.77
CA GLY A 29 -4.62 -8.10 -19.32
C GLY A 29 -6.00 -7.92 -18.69
N VAL A 30 -6.46 -8.84 -17.82
CA VAL A 30 -7.75 -8.73 -17.11
C VAL A 30 -7.59 -7.87 -15.87
N GLU A 31 -8.37 -6.79 -15.76
CA GLU A 31 -8.29 -5.83 -14.66
C GLU A 31 -9.06 -6.27 -13.41
N HIS A 32 -8.42 -6.09 -12.25
CA HIS A 32 -8.92 -6.41 -10.93
C HIS A 32 -8.73 -5.23 -9.98
N PRO A 33 -9.66 -5.01 -9.03
CA PRO A 33 -9.50 -3.97 -8.02
C PRO A 33 -8.39 -4.30 -7.02
N GLY A 34 -7.60 -3.28 -6.65
CA GLY A 34 -6.74 -3.33 -5.47
C GLY A 34 -7.55 -3.18 -4.18
N TYR A 35 -6.89 -3.18 -3.02
CA TYR A 35 -7.56 -2.88 -1.74
C TYR A 35 -7.55 -1.37 -1.49
N LEU A 36 -8.65 -0.70 -1.87
CA LEU A 36 -8.81 0.73 -1.67
C LEU A 36 -9.10 1.05 -0.20
N ILE A 37 -8.63 2.21 0.28
CA ILE A 37 -8.90 2.72 1.64
C ILE A 37 -10.41 2.73 1.95
N LYS A 38 -11.27 2.98 0.95
CA LYS A 38 -12.73 2.92 1.12
C LYS A 38 -13.20 1.57 1.69
N TYR A 39 -12.58 0.46 1.30
CA TYR A 39 -12.98 -0.87 1.76
C TYR A 39 -12.72 -1.09 3.25
N TYR A 40 -11.71 -0.43 3.83
CA TYR A 40 -11.55 -0.40 5.28
C TYR A 40 -12.77 0.22 5.96
N TYR A 41 -13.22 1.39 5.48
CA TYR A 41 -14.39 2.07 6.06
C TYR A 41 -15.69 1.32 5.78
N ASP A 42 -15.87 0.76 4.59
CA ASP A 42 -17.01 -0.09 4.27
C ASP A 42 -17.11 -1.26 5.28
N LYS A 43 -15.99 -1.94 5.55
CA LYS A 43 -15.93 -3.02 6.54
C LYS A 43 -16.25 -2.52 7.96
N LYS A 44 -15.70 -1.38 8.39
CA LYS A 44 -16.02 -0.79 9.71
C LYS A 44 -17.49 -0.40 9.85
N ASN A 45 -18.14 -0.04 8.74
CA ASN A 45 -19.56 0.31 8.70
C ASN A 45 -20.48 -0.90 8.46
N GLY A 46 -19.95 -2.13 8.51
CA GLY A 46 -20.74 -3.35 8.33
C GLY A 46 -21.20 -3.61 6.89
N LEU A 47 -20.61 -2.94 5.90
CA LEU A 47 -20.91 -3.16 4.49
C LEU A 47 -20.16 -4.39 3.96
N ARG A 48 -20.81 -5.14 3.07
CA ARG A 48 -20.20 -6.28 2.39
C ARG A 48 -19.16 -5.76 1.39
N LEU A 49 -17.95 -6.29 1.48
CA LEU A 49 -16.90 -6.02 0.50
C LEU A 49 -17.18 -6.78 -0.82
N PRO A 50 -16.75 -6.23 -1.97
CA PRO A 50 -16.70 -7.01 -3.20
C PRO A 50 -15.72 -8.19 -3.07
N GLU A 51 -15.69 -9.04 -4.09
CA GLU A 51 -14.61 -10.01 -4.26
C GLU A 51 -13.32 -9.25 -4.57
N LEU A 52 -12.32 -9.44 -3.73
CA LEU A 52 -11.03 -8.77 -3.77
C LEU A 52 -9.95 -9.84 -3.62
N ALA A 53 -9.13 -9.96 -4.66
CA ALA A 53 -7.90 -10.74 -4.60
C ALA A 53 -6.75 -9.93 -3.96
N ALA A 54 -6.88 -8.62 -3.78
CA ALA A 54 -5.95 -7.79 -3.02
C ALA A 54 -6.21 -7.89 -1.51
N TRP A 55 -5.14 -8.06 -0.74
CA TRP A 55 -5.22 -8.18 0.72
C TRP A 55 -5.65 -6.88 1.36
N SER A 56 -6.43 -6.98 2.43
CA SER A 56 -6.72 -5.83 3.27
C SER A 56 -5.48 -5.36 4.01
N ALA A 57 -5.36 -4.06 4.24
CA ALA A 57 -4.34 -3.45 5.10
C ALA A 57 -4.88 -2.17 5.76
N GLU A 58 -4.34 -1.81 6.92
CA GLU A 58 -4.74 -0.62 7.69
C GLU A 58 -3.73 0.54 7.53
N ASN A 59 -3.14 0.67 6.34
CA ASN A 59 -2.29 1.82 5.97
C ASN A 59 -3.17 3.04 5.62
N LEU A 60 -3.95 3.55 6.58
CA LEU A 60 -4.91 4.65 6.33
C LEU A 60 -4.24 5.97 5.95
N ASP A 61 -2.98 6.13 6.31
CA ASP A 61 -2.07 7.21 5.91
C ASP A 61 -1.36 6.94 4.58
N SER A 62 -1.66 5.81 3.92
CA SER A 62 -0.84 5.23 2.85
C SER A 62 0.62 5.03 3.27
N GLY A 63 0.86 4.79 4.56
CA GLY A 63 2.20 4.76 5.15
C GLY A 63 2.99 3.49 4.87
N PHE A 64 4.22 3.47 5.36
CA PHE A 64 5.22 2.44 5.14
C PHE A 64 5.43 1.53 6.36
N ILE A 65 6.19 0.45 6.15
CA ILE A 65 6.86 -0.33 7.19
C ILE A 65 8.33 0.11 7.26
N ALA A 66 8.78 0.47 8.45
CA ALA A 66 10.15 0.94 8.69
C ALA A 66 11.11 -0.21 9.06
N PRO A 67 12.43 -0.05 8.93
CA PRO A 67 13.41 -1.11 9.21
C PRO A 67 13.32 -1.71 10.61
N GLU A 68 12.99 -0.92 11.63
CA GLU A 68 12.77 -1.42 13.00
C GLU A 68 11.60 -2.42 13.10
N ASN A 69 10.74 -2.50 12.08
CA ASN A 69 9.62 -3.41 11.99
C ASN A 69 9.83 -4.55 10.98
N TYR A 70 11.06 -4.78 10.51
CA TYR A 70 11.35 -5.88 9.58
C TYR A 70 11.12 -7.28 10.15
N THR A 71 11.11 -7.45 11.47
CA THR A 71 10.73 -8.72 12.10
C THR A 71 9.26 -8.78 12.50
N SER A 72 8.49 -7.71 12.28
CA SER A 72 7.05 -7.65 12.58
C SER A 72 6.23 -8.35 11.50
N PRO A 73 5.08 -8.97 11.83
CA PRO A 73 4.14 -9.48 10.82
C PRO A 73 3.64 -8.44 9.81
N ASP A 74 3.81 -7.14 10.08
CA ASP A 74 3.41 -6.07 9.17
C ASP A 74 4.29 -6.01 7.90
N ILE A 75 5.54 -6.47 7.94
CA ILE A 75 6.41 -6.49 6.74
C ILE A 75 5.92 -7.47 5.67
N ILE A 76 5.08 -8.43 6.05
CA ILE A 76 4.59 -9.49 5.17
C ILE A 76 3.70 -8.90 4.08
N CYS A 77 2.61 -8.24 4.48
CA CYS A 77 1.58 -7.72 3.57
C CYS A 77 1.06 -6.32 3.96
N ALA A 78 1.85 -5.56 4.72
CA ALA A 78 1.53 -4.27 5.36
C ALA A 78 0.73 -4.36 6.67
N LYS A 79 0.47 -3.19 7.27
CA LYS A 79 -0.03 -3.03 8.65
C LYS A 79 -1.36 -3.74 8.82
N ASN A 80 -1.44 -4.61 9.82
CA ASN A 80 -2.65 -5.37 10.17
C ASN A 80 -3.29 -6.10 8.97
N ALA A 81 -2.47 -6.50 8.00
CA ALA A 81 -3.00 -7.09 6.78
C ALA A 81 -3.72 -8.41 7.02
N GLY A 82 -4.86 -8.57 6.35
CA GLY A 82 -5.69 -9.77 6.37
C GLY A 82 -5.97 -10.28 4.95
N ASN A 83 -6.13 -11.60 4.84
CA ASN A 83 -6.28 -12.33 3.59
C ASN A 83 -7.36 -11.71 2.68
N ALA A 84 -7.08 -11.73 1.38
CA ALA A 84 -8.08 -11.49 0.35
C ALA A 84 -9.19 -12.56 0.38
N ASN A 85 -10.40 -12.20 -0.03
CA ASN A 85 -11.57 -13.08 0.00
C ASN A 85 -11.84 -13.79 -1.34
N SER A 86 -11.02 -13.51 -2.37
CA SER A 86 -11.05 -14.20 -3.65
C SER A 86 -9.63 -14.45 -4.17
N THR A 87 -9.53 -15.17 -5.29
CA THR A 87 -8.30 -15.46 -6.03
C THR A 87 -8.55 -15.19 -7.50
N VAL A 88 -7.57 -14.64 -8.20
CA VAL A 88 -7.62 -14.45 -9.67
C VAL A 88 -6.56 -15.30 -10.36
N GLN A 89 -6.68 -15.51 -11.68
CA GLN A 89 -5.76 -16.38 -12.42
C GLN A 89 -4.72 -15.60 -13.22
N VAL A 90 -3.52 -16.18 -13.32
CA VAL A 90 -2.48 -15.80 -14.28
C VAL A 90 -1.85 -17.07 -14.85
N SER A 91 -1.45 -17.04 -16.12
CA SER A 91 -0.67 -18.13 -16.70
C SER A 91 0.81 -18.06 -16.27
N ALA A 92 1.46 -19.21 -16.06
CA ALA A 92 2.91 -19.27 -15.98
C ALA A 92 3.49 -18.75 -17.30
N GLY A 93 4.40 -17.77 -17.24
CA GLY A 93 4.88 -17.03 -18.41
C GLY A 93 4.06 -15.79 -18.75
N GLY A 94 2.87 -15.64 -18.17
CA GLY A 94 2.01 -14.47 -18.24
C GLY A 94 2.54 -13.28 -17.46
N THR A 95 1.69 -12.27 -17.27
CA THR A 95 2.08 -11.00 -16.65
C THR A 95 1.10 -10.54 -15.59
N VAL A 96 1.64 -9.93 -14.54
CA VAL A 96 0.89 -9.16 -13.55
C VAL A 96 1.31 -7.70 -13.63
N GLU A 97 0.37 -6.80 -13.87
CA GLU A 97 0.60 -5.36 -13.93
C GLU A 97 0.04 -4.71 -12.66
N PHE A 98 0.87 -4.04 -11.87
CA PHE A 98 0.46 -3.34 -10.64
C PHE A 98 0.38 -1.84 -10.90
N ARG A 99 -0.82 -1.26 -10.80
CA ARG A 99 -1.04 0.18 -10.97
C ARG A 99 -1.21 0.86 -9.62
N TRP A 100 -0.27 1.74 -9.32
CA TRP A 100 -0.29 2.60 -8.14
C TRP A 100 -1.20 3.81 -8.37
N ASN A 101 -1.87 4.30 -7.33
CA ASN A 101 -2.72 5.48 -7.45
C ASN A 101 -1.93 6.79 -7.59
N LYS A 102 -0.74 6.84 -6.98
CA LYS A 102 0.22 7.95 -7.03
C LYS A 102 1.55 7.48 -6.46
N TRP A 103 2.64 8.12 -6.86
CA TRP A 103 3.95 7.84 -6.31
C TRP A 103 4.90 9.01 -6.57
N ALA A 104 5.67 9.42 -5.56
CA ALA A 104 6.62 10.54 -5.68
C ALA A 104 8.01 10.23 -5.10
N HIS A 105 8.27 8.96 -4.77
CA HIS A 105 9.54 8.51 -4.20
C HIS A 105 10.38 7.76 -5.22
N PHE A 106 11.69 7.68 -4.97
CA PHE A 106 12.62 6.86 -5.75
C PHE A 106 13.10 5.67 -4.92
N GLY A 107 13.51 4.60 -5.61
CA GLY A 107 14.00 3.36 -5.01
C GLY A 107 13.69 2.12 -5.86
N PRO A 108 14.02 0.93 -5.35
CA PRO A 108 13.79 -0.32 -6.06
C PRO A 108 12.32 -0.71 -6.09
N VAL A 109 11.98 -1.59 -7.03
CA VAL A 109 10.69 -2.28 -7.12
C VAL A 109 10.97 -3.78 -7.24
N MET A 110 10.29 -4.60 -6.42
CA MET A 110 10.44 -6.05 -6.43
C MET A 110 9.09 -6.73 -6.31
N THR A 111 8.99 -7.96 -6.83
CA THR A 111 7.82 -8.81 -6.67
C THR A 111 8.25 -10.21 -6.24
N TYR A 112 7.53 -10.73 -5.25
CA TYR A 112 7.74 -12.06 -4.69
C TYR A 112 6.47 -12.90 -4.84
N VAL A 113 6.62 -14.23 -4.81
CA VAL A 113 5.51 -15.18 -4.69
C VAL A 113 5.74 -16.13 -3.53
N ALA A 114 4.70 -16.46 -2.78
CA ALA A 114 4.71 -17.51 -1.76
C ALA A 114 3.57 -18.47 -2.03
N ARG A 115 3.86 -19.78 -2.10
CA ARG A 115 2.82 -20.79 -2.30
C ARG A 115 1.95 -20.86 -1.05
N CYS A 116 0.64 -20.87 -1.24
CA CYS A 116 -0.31 -20.93 -0.13
C CYS A 116 -0.37 -22.34 0.46
N PRO A 117 -0.33 -22.49 1.80
CA PRO A 117 -0.59 -23.76 2.45
C PRO A 117 -1.95 -24.31 2.03
N ALA A 118 -2.09 -25.64 1.95
CA ALA A 118 -3.30 -26.32 1.51
C ALA A 118 -3.84 -25.90 0.13
N ASP A 119 -3.03 -25.18 -0.68
CA ASP A 119 -3.43 -24.61 -1.97
C ASP A 119 -4.65 -23.68 -1.88
N ASP A 120 -4.78 -22.92 -0.78
CA ASP A 120 -5.80 -21.86 -0.61
C ASP A 120 -5.20 -20.63 0.10
N CYS A 121 -5.24 -19.49 -0.58
CA CYS A 121 -4.71 -18.23 -0.04
C CYS A 121 -5.71 -17.45 0.82
N THR A 122 -7.01 -17.76 0.73
CA THR A 122 -8.07 -17.03 1.46
C THR A 122 -8.02 -17.32 2.96
N THR A 123 -7.39 -18.42 3.36
CA THR A 123 -7.24 -18.86 4.75
C THR A 123 -5.78 -19.01 5.20
N ALA A 124 -4.81 -18.66 4.34
CA ALA A 124 -3.39 -18.82 4.62
C ALA A 124 -2.92 -18.05 5.87
N ASP A 125 -2.18 -18.71 6.75
CA ASP A 125 -1.41 -18.02 7.79
C ASP A 125 -0.24 -17.27 7.14
N LYS A 126 -0.33 -15.93 7.12
CA LYS A 126 0.67 -15.09 6.49
C LYS A 126 2.08 -15.26 7.06
N THR A 127 2.22 -15.67 8.32
CA THR A 127 3.52 -15.86 8.99
C THR A 127 4.22 -17.15 8.55
N ALA A 128 3.48 -18.08 7.95
CA ALA A 128 4.01 -19.32 7.38
C ALA A 128 4.39 -19.19 5.90
N LEU A 129 4.12 -18.05 5.26
CA LEU A 129 4.43 -17.83 3.85
C LEU A 129 5.95 -17.68 3.63
N GLU A 130 6.47 -18.45 2.68
CA GLU A 130 7.87 -18.41 2.24
C GLU A 130 7.95 -17.79 0.85
N PHE A 131 8.56 -16.61 0.76
CA PHE A 131 8.58 -15.77 -0.43
C PHE A 131 9.81 -16.05 -1.29
N VAL A 132 9.55 -16.25 -2.58
CA VAL A 132 10.53 -16.38 -3.65
C VAL A 132 10.50 -15.10 -4.47
N LYS A 133 11.64 -14.45 -4.65
CA LYS A 133 11.75 -13.25 -5.49
C LYS A 133 11.67 -13.64 -6.97
N ILE A 134 10.69 -13.09 -7.70
CA ILE A 134 10.47 -13.37 -9.13
C ILE A 134 10.65 -12.14 -10.03
N ASP A 135 10.84 -10.97 -9.43
CA ASP A 135 11.12 -9.73 -10.13
C ASP A 135 11.91 -8.79 -9.21
N GLU A 136 12.90 -8.11 -9.77
CA GLU A 136 13.59 -7.01 -9.12
C GLU A 136 14.16 -6.01 -10.13
N ALA A 137 14.11 -4.74 -9.74
CA ALA A 137 14.77 -3.64 -10.43
C ALA A 137 15.23 -2.61 -9.39
N GLY A 138 16.44 -2.09 -9.57
CA GLY A 138 17.09 -1.15 -8.69
C GLY A 138 17.19 0.24 -9.31
N ILE A 139 18.41 0.76 -9.42
CA ILE A 139 18.73 1.92 -10.25
C ILE A 139 19.38 1.45 -11.54
N ASP A 140 18.97 2.01 -12.67
CA ASP A 140 19.71 1.91 -13.91
C ASP A 140 20.96 2.80 -13.82
N VAL A 141 22.15 2.20 -13.75
CA VAL A 141 23.40 2.95 -13.54
C VAL A 141 23.79 3.81 -14.74
N GLY A 142 23.27 3.51 -15.94
CA GLY A 142 23.54 4.29 -17.14
C GLY A 142 22.76 5.60 -17.18
N SER A 143 21.47 5.56 -16.83
CA SER A 143 20.58 6.72 -16.80
C SER A 143 20.46 7.38 -15.43
N GLN A 144 20.92 6.72 -14.37
CA GLN A 144 20.69 7.05 -12.95
C GLN A 144 19.19 7.11 -12.60
N GLU A 145 18.36 6.36 -13.33
CA GLU A 145 16.92 6.26 -13.09
C GLU A 145 16.58 5.09 -12.16
N TRP A 146 15.83 5.38 -11.09
CA TRP A 146 15.30 4.35 -10.20
C TRP A 146 14.09 3.63 -10.79
N ALA A 147 13.92 2.36 -10.47
CA ALA A 147 12.77 1.54 -10.87
C ALA A 147 11.43 2.20 -10.52
N ALA A 148 11.30 2.77 -9.32
CA ALA A 148 10.09 3.49 -8.92
C ALA A 148 9.83 4.76 -9.76
N THR A 149 10.87 5.41 -10.28
CA THR A 149 10.73 6.54 -11.22
C THR A 149 10.29 6.05 -12.60
N ALA A 150 10.84 4.94 -13.08
CA ALA A 150 10.38 4.29 -14.32
C ALA A 150 8.91 3.85 -14.22
N MET A 151 8.49 3.32 -13.06
CA MET A 151 7.10 2.99 -12.76
C MET A 151 6.17 4.22 -12.88
N VAL A 152 6.57 5.37 -12.32
CA VAL A 152 5.81 6.63 -12.42
C VAL A 152 5.67 7.06 -13.89
N LYS A 153 6.76 7.03 -14.65
CA LYS A 153 6.75 7.35 -16.10
C LYS A 153 5.89 6.40 -16.92
N ASN A 154 5.80 5.14 -16.51
CA ASN A 154 4.93 4.14 -17.10
C ASN A 154 3.49 4.23 -16.56
N ASN A 155 2.94 5.44 -16.46
CA ASN A 155 1.58 5.69 -15.97
C ASN A 155 1.30 5.00 -14.62
N LEU A 156 2.23 5.14 -13.67
CA LEU A 156 2.18 4.54 -12.32
C LEU A 156 2.07 3.01 -12.33
N THR A 157 2.54 2.33 -13.38
CA THR A 157 2.36 0.88 -13.57
C THR A 157 3.69 0.14 -13.58
N TRP A 158 3.79 -0.92 -12.79
CA TRP A 158 4.89 -1.87 -12.82
C TRP A 158 4.42 -3.21 -13.39
N VAL A 159 5.17 -3.79 -14.33
CA VAL A 159 4.82 -5.08 -14.96
C VAL A 159 5.81 -6.14 -14.52
N THR A 160 5.29 -7.19 -13.88
CA THR A 160 6.06 -8.37 -13.49
C THR A 160 5.69 -9.55 -14.39
N LYS A 161 6.70 -10.22 -14.95
CA LYS A 161 6.50 -11.48 -15.69
C LYS A 161 6.55 -12.67 -14.73
N VAL A 162 5.54 -13.54 -14.80
CA VAL A 162 5.53 -14.78 -14.03
C VAL A 162 6.49 -15.78 -14.69
N PRO A 163 7.47 -16.37 -13.98
CA PRO A 163 8.34 -17.40 -14.56
C PRO A 163 7.52 -18.54 -15.14
N ASN A 164 7.83 -18.94 -16.38
CA ASN A 164 7.08 -20.01 -17.07
C ASN A 164 7.31 -21.40 -16.47
N THR A 165 8.36 -21.57 -15.66
CA THR A 165 8.70 -22.83 -15.01
C THR A 165 8.01 -23.03 -13.67
N LEU A 166 7.44 -21.98 -13.05
CA LEU A 166 6.77 -22.09 -11.74
C LEU A 166 5.62 -23.09 -11.80
N ALA A 167 5.51 -23.94 -10.77
CA ALA A 167 4.44 -24.90 -10.66
C ALA A 167 3.07 -24.22 -10.56
N ALA A 168 2.05 -24.81 -11.19
CA ALA A 168 0.68 -24.37 -11.00
C ALA A 168 0.23 -24.49 -9.52
N GLY A 169 -0.71 -23.64 -9.11
CA GLY A 169 -1.27 -23.61 -7.76
C GLY A 169 -1.59 -22.21 -7.26
N HIS A 170 -1.97 -22.12 -5.99
CA HIS A 170 -2.37 -20.88 -5.35
C HIS A 170 -1.18 -20.18 -4.67
N TYR A 171 -0.98 -18.90 -4.99
CA TYR A 171 0.13 -18.10 -4.46
C TYR A 171 -0.33 -16.76 -3.92
N VAL A 172 0.33 -16.29 -2.85
CA VAL A 172 0.35 -14.87 -2.50
C VAL A 172 1.45 -14.19 -3.29
N PHE A 173 1.09 -13.25 -4.15
CA PHE A 173 2.01 -12.33 -4.78
C PHE A 173 2.22 -11.13 -3.85
N ARG A 174 3.47 -10.81 -3.51
CA ARG A 174 3.86 -9.65 -2.70
C ARG A 174 4.65 -8.69 -3.59
N HIS A 175 4.01 -7.61 -4.01
CA HIS A 175 4.64 -6.52 -4.76
C HIS A 175 5.07 -5.41 -3.80
N GLU A 176 6.27 -4.87 -3.98
CA GLU A 176 6.82 -3.87 -3.08
C GLU A 176 7.71 -2.88 -3.80
N THR A 177 7.58 -1.61 -3.43
CA THR A 177 8.59 -0.60 -3.68
C THR A 177 9.16 -0.14 -2.33
N ILE A 178 10.45 0.19 -2.30
CA ILE A 178 11.11 0.76 -1.12
C ILE A 178 11.47 2.19 -1.46
N ALA A 179 10.97 3.16 -0.71
CA ALA A 179 11.40 4.54 -0.86
C ALA A 179 12.71 4.73 -0.09
N VAL A 180 13.78 5.12 -0.81
CA VAL A 180 15.15 5.13 -0.27
C VAL A 180 15.68 6.54 0.02
N GLN A 181 14.84 7.59 -0.03
CA GLN A 181 15.29 8.96 0.28
C GLN A 181 15.92 9.10 1.67
N GLY A 182 15.43 8.33 2.66
CA GLY A 182 15.96 8.36 4.02
C GLY A 182 17.12 7.39 4.27
N SER A 183 17.50 6.56 3.30
CA SER A 183 18.44 5.44 3.51
C SER A 183 19.85 5.84 3.96
N TYR A 184 20.20 7.12 4.00
CA TYR A 184 21.51 7.60 4.47
C TYR A 184 21.70 7.52 6.00
N TYR A 185 20.66 7.12 6.74
CA TYR A 185 20.73 6.74 8.15
C TYR A 185 19.90 5.48 8.42
N GLU A 186 20.28 4.72 9.44
CA GLU A 186 19.59 3.49 9.82
C GLU A 186 18.13 3.79 10.24
N GLY A 187 17.18 3.00 9.76
CA GLY A 187 15.75 3.25 9.97
C GLY A 187 15.11 4.20 8.94
N GLY A 188 15.88 4.75 7.99
CA GLY A 188 15.35 5.74 7.05
C GLY A 188 14.71 5.19 5.77
N ALA A 189 14.92 3.91 5.43
CA ALA A 189 14.22 3.26 4.32
C ALA A 189 12.72 3.08 4.63
N GLN A 190 11.87 3.06 3.60
CA GLN A 190 10.42 2.97 3.78
C GLN A 190 9.83 1.92 2.84
N ASN A 191 9.31 0.82 3.39
CA ASN A 191 8.80 -0.31 2.63
C ASN A 191 7.28 -0.23 2.40
N TYR A 192 6.81 -0.52 1.18
CA TYR A 192 5.41 -0.48 0.80
C TYR A 192 4.94 -1.82 0.19
N PRO A 193 4.85 -2.90 0.99
CA PRO A 193 4.39 -4.20 0.50
C PRO A 193 2.88 -4.21 0.24
N GLN A 194 2.46 -4.84 -0.84
CA GLN A 194 1.06 -5.05 -1.24
C GLN A 194 0.89 -6.52 -1.66
N CYS A 195 -0.11 -7.21 -1.11
CA CYS A 195 -0.30 -8.64 -1.32
C CYS A 195 -1.57 -8.97 -2.13
N PHE A 196 -1.50 -10.02 -2.94
CA PHE A 196 -2.57 -10.47 -3.84
C PHE A 196 -2.66 -11.99 -3.90
N ASN A 197 -3.87 -12.55 -3.86
CA ASN A 197 -4.13 -13.96 -4.09
C ASN A 197 -4.22 -14.22 -5.60
N ILE A 198 -3.28 -14.99 -6.14
CA ILE A 198 -3.25 -15.33 -7.56
C ILE A 198 -2.97 -16.83 -7.74
N GLU A 199 -3.82 -17.50 -8.50
CA GLU A 199 -3.60 -18.86 -8.98
C GLU A 199 -2.74 -18.81 -10.24
N ILE A 200 -1.58 -19.45 -10.19
CA ILE A 200 -0.75 -19.68 -11.37
C ILE A 200 -1.27 -20.94 -12.08
N THR A 201 -1.62 -20.81 -13.36
CA THR A 201 -2.01 -21.92 -14.23
C THR A 201 -0.87 -22.32 -15.18
N GLY A 202 -0.90 -23.52 -15.74
CA GLY A 202 0.09 -23.97 -16.73
C GLY A 202 0.77 -25.28 -16.35
N THR A 203 1.91 -25.56 -17.00
CA THR A 203 2.60 -26.86 -16.93
C THR A 203 3.99 -26.79 -16.27
N GLY A 204 4.35 -25.63 -15.70
CA GLY A 204 5.56 -25.49 -14.91
C GLY A 204 5.57 -26.47 -13.72
N THR A 205 6.76 -26.77 -13.21
CA THR A 205 6.97 -27.74 -12.13
C THR A 205 7.97 -27.26 -11.07
N ALA A 206 8.60 -26.11 -11.26
CA ALA A 206 9.57 -25.57 -10.34
C ALA A 206 8.89 -25.13 -9.03
N GLN A 207 9.48 -25.55 -7.91
CA GLN A 207 9.09 -25.18 -6.55
C GLN A 207 10.34 -24.69 -5.80
N PRO A 208 10.85 -23.49 -6.12
CA PRO A 208 11.99 -22.92 -5.41
C PRO A 208 11.68 -22.71 -3.92
N ALA A 209 12.68 -22.92 -3.06
CA ALA A 209 12.57 -22.60 -1.65
C ALA A 209 12.46 -21.08 -1.46
N GLY A 210 11.54 -20.66 -0.60
CA GLY A 210 11.34 -19.25 -0.25
C GLY A 210 12.00 -18.87 1.08
N VAL A 211 11.81 -17.61 1.46
CA VAL A 211 12.26 -17.04 2.75
C VAL A 211 11.07 -16.33 3.40
N ARG A 212 10.91 -16.44 4.72
CA ARG A 212 9.84 -15.70 5.41
C ARG A 212 10.00 -14.20 5.23
N ALA A 213 8.90 -13.45 5.14
CA ALA A 213 8.99 -12.00 4.93
C ALA A 213 9.80 -11.28 6.01
N GLN A 214 9.74 -11.80 7.25
CA GLN A 214 10.43 -11.29 8.42
C GLN A 214 11.96 -11.53 8.39
N GLU A 215 12.43 -12.29 7.40
CA GLU A 215 13.83 -12.61 7.16
C GLU A 215 14.33 -12.04 5.82
N LEU A 216 13.48 -11.31 5.08
CA LEU A 216 13.88 -10.73 3.79
C LEU A 216 14.92 -9.63 3.96
N TYR A 217 14.79 -8.80 5.00
CA TYR A 217 15.55 -7.57 5.13
C TYR A 217 16.17 -7.42 6.52
N THR A 218 17.36 -6.83 6.56
CA THR A 218 17.94 -6.30 7.80
C THR A 218 18.08 -4.77 7.71
N PRO A 219 18.03 -4.05 8.83
CA PRO A 219 18.21 -2.59 8.84
C PRO A 219 19.55 -2.11 8.25
N THR A 220 20.55 -2.99 8.15
CA THR A 220 21.90 -2.68 7.69
C THR A 220 22.24 -3.30 6.34
N ASP A 221 21.28 -3.91 5.65
CA ASP A 221 21.49 -4.41 4.28
C ASP A 221 21.98 -3.26 3.38
N PRO A 222 22.92 -3.51 2.45
CA PRO A 222 23.51 -2.45 1.62
C PRO A 222 22.51 -1.79 0.66
N GLY A 223 21.37 -2.44 0.39
CA GLY A 223 20.25 -1.87 -0.37
C GLY A 223 19.25 -1.09 0.48
N ILE A 224 19.39 -1.11 1.81
CA ILE A 224 18.53 -0.46 2.82
C ILE A 224 19.24 0.73 3.47
N LEU A 225 20.49 0.56 3.92
CA LEU A 225 21.33 1.60 4.54
C LEU A 225 22.50 1.97 3.62
N PHE A 226 22.34 3.06 2.89
CA PHE A 226 23.32 3.59 1.95
C PHE A 226 23.02 5.07 1.64
N ASN A 227 23.97 5.81 1.08
CA ASN A 227 23.71 7.18 0.64
C ASN A 227 23.13 7.18 -0.79
N PRO A 228 21.83 7.49 -1.00
CA PRO A 228 21.23 7.51 -2.33
C PRO A 228 21.56 8.80 -3.11
N TYR A 229 22.15 9.80 -2.47
CA TYR A 229 22.43 11.12 -3.04
C TYR A 229 23.85 11.24 -3.62
N VAL A 230 24.55 10.12 -3.75
CA VAL A 230 25.82 10.11 -4.49
C VAL A 230 25.54 10.43 -5.96
N LYS A 231 26.29 11.37 -6.54
CA LYS A 231 26.05 11.88 -7.89
C LYS A 231 26.06 10.79 -8.97
N ASN A 232 26.83 9.72 -8.75
CA ASN A 232 26.99 8.62 -9.67
C ASN A 232 26.99 7.29 -8.90
N ILE A 233 25.83 6.66 -8.79
CA ILE A 233 25.72 5.30 -8.25
C ILE A 233 26.23 4.34 -9.31
N THR A 234 27.33 3.67 -9.03
CA THR A 234 27.95 2.68 -9.94
C THR A 234 27.45 1.27 -9.72
N SER A 235 26.81 1.01 -8.57
CA SER A 235 26.24 -0.29 -8.22
C SER A 235 25.18 -0.11 -7.15
N TYR A 236 24.09 -0.85 -7.28
CA TYR A 236 23.05 -0.98 -6.25
C TYR A 236 22.53 -2.40 -6.31
N SER A 237 22.43 -3.05 -5.14
CA SER A 237 21.80 -4.37 -5.02
C SER A 237 20.45 -4.19 -4.37
N PRO A 238 19.33 -4.50 -5.05
CA PRO A 238 18.04 -4.62 -4.39
C PRO A 238 18.17 -5.56 -3.18
N PRO A 239 17.56 -5.22 -2.03
CA PRO A 239 17.64 -6.04 -0.83
C PRO A 239 16.81 -7.33 -0.99
N GLY A 240 16.89 -8.25 -0.03
CA GLY A 240 16.17 -9.52 -0.10
C GLY A 240 16.98 -10.69 -0.68
N PRO A 241 16.37 -11.89 -0.75
CA PRO A 241 16.99 -13.08 -1.31
C PRO A 241 17.33 -12.90 -2.79
N ALA A 242 18.15 -13.79 -3.32
CA ALA A 242 18.49 -13.80 -4.74
C ALA A 242 17.24 -13.97 -5.62
N LEU A 243 17.25 -13.33 -6.79
CA LEU A 243 16.24 -13.55 -7.82
C LEU A 243 16.17 -15.04 -8.19
N PHE A 244 14.96 -15.57 -8.34
CA PHE A 244 14.77 -16.93 -8.81
C PHE A 244 15.43 -17.12 -10.17
N LYS A 245 16.23 -18.18 -10.32
CA LYS A 245 17.06 -18.43 -11.51
C LYS A 245 16.29 -18.50 -12.85
N ASP A 246 15.00 -18.86 -12.82
CA ASP A 246 14.18 -18.94 -14.03
C ASP A 246 13.32 -17.67 -14.23
N ALA A 247 13.44 -16.68 -13.34
CA ALA A 247 12.84 -15.38 -13.53
C ALA A 247 13.66 -14.55 -14.53
N THR A 248 12.95 -13.78 -15.35
CA THR A 248 13.58 -12.79 -16.23
C THR A 248 13.73 -11.48 -15.46
N PRO A 249 14.95 -10.95 -15.27
CA PRO A 249 15.11 -9.65 -14.63
C PRO A 249 14.39 -8.57 -15.44
N ASN A 250 13.74 -7.62 -14.75
CA ASN A 250 13.01 -6.56 -15.42
C ASN A 250 13.98 -5.64 -16.16
N SER A 251 13.73 -5.46 -17.45
CA SER A 251 14.59 -4.71 -18.36
C SER A 251 14.62 -3.20 -18.08
N ASN A 252 13.75 -2.71 -17.18
CA ASN A 252 13.74 -1.33 -16.69
C ASN A 252 14.89 -1.00 -15.71
N SER A 253 15.79 -1.95 -15.43
CA SER A 253 17.07 -1.68 -14.79
C SER A 253 18.16 -2.51 -15.44
N SER A 254 19.16 -1.87 -16.04
CA SER A 254 20.39 -2.56 -16.41
C SER A 254 21.14 -2.99 -15.14
N ILE A 255 21.06 -4.29 -14.81
CA ILE A 255 21.70 -4.86 -13.62
C ILE A 255 23.18 -5.11 -13.90
N SER A 256 24.06 -4.45 -13.13
CA SER A 256 25.40 -5.00 -12.88
C SER A 256 25.26 -6.09 -11.81
N ALA A 257 25.21 -7.35 -12.24
CA ALA A 257 25.17 -8.49 -11.34
C ALA A 257 26.45 -8.57 -10.51
N ALA A 258 26.36 -8.36 -9.19
CA ALA A 258 27.39 -8.79 -8.26
C ALA A 258 27.08 -10.24 -7.86
N THR A 259 27.78 -11.19 -8.49
CA THR A 259 27.69 -12.61 -8.16
C THR A 259 28.37 -12.88 -6.81
N SER A 260 27.62 -12.90 -5.72
CA SER A 260 28.09 -13.46 -4.45
C SER A 260 27.83 -14.96 -4.44
N ALA A 261 28.71 -15.73 -5.07
CA ALA A 261 28.76 -17.18 -4.91
C ALA A 261 29.67 -17.54 -3.73
N SER A 262 29.10 -17.82 -2.55
CA SER A 262 29.79 -18.57 -1.50
C SER A 262 29.53 -20.07 -1.69
N ASN A 263 30.28 -20.68 -2.60
CA ASN A 263 30.37 -22.15 -2.68
C ASN A 263 31.23 -22.67 -1.52
N THR A 264 30.60 -23.20 -0.48
CA THR A 264 31.24 -24.19 0.41
C THR A 264 30.65 -25.56 0.12
N SER A 265 31.22 -26.23 -0.87
CA SER A 265 30.99 -27.65 -1.13
C SER A 265 31.68 -28.48 -0.05
N ALA A 266 30.92 -29.05 0.89
CA ALA A 266 31.38 -30.18 1.70
C ALA A 266 30.99 -31.48 0.98
N SER A 267 32.01 -32.17 0.46
CA SER A 267 31.92 -33.44 -0.24
C SER A 267 31.46 -34.56 0.70
N ALA A 268 30.35 -35.21 0.38
CA ALA A 268 29.95 -36.48 0.98
C ALA A 268 30.54 -37.64 0.18
N ALA A 269 31.21 -38.57 0.85
CA ALA A 269 31.51 -39.91 0.34
C ALA A 269 30.71 -40.96 1.15
N PRO A 270 30.23 -42.06 0.53
CA PRO A 270 29.29 -43.00 1.15
C PRO A 270 29.99 -44.23 1.74
N THR A 271 29.42 -44.86 2.78
CA THR A 271 29.40 -46.34 2.95
C THR A 271 28.59 -46.80 4.19
N GLY A 272 27.56 -47.60 3.93
CA GLY A 272 27.21 -48.90 4.57
C GLY A 272 27.25 -49.12 6.08
N SER A 273 26.04 -49.27 6.66
CA SER A 273 25.54 -50.31 7.59
C SER A 273 26.53 -51.17 8.40
N SER A 274 26.41 -51.20 9.75
CA SER A 274 25.60 -52.19 10.52
C SER A 274 26.08 -52.40 11.99
N PHE A 275 25.11 -52.58 12.89
CA PHE A 275 25.08 -53.37 14.15
C PHE A 275 25.80 -52.95 15.47
N SER A 276 24.93 -52.80 16.49
CA SER A 276 24.95 -53.43 17.84
C SER A 276 25.47 -52.68 19.09
N ASN A 277 24.51 -52.52 20.02
CA ASN A 277 24.55 -52.48 21.50
C ASN A 277 25.90 -52.46 22.24
N ALA A 278 26.03 -51.54 23.22
CA ALA A 278 25.94 -51.85 24.67
C ALA A 278 26.29 -50.64 25.58
N THR A 279 25.34 -50.31 26.45
CA THR A 279 25.38 -50.02 27.91
C THR A 279 26.65 -49.52 28.65
N THR A 280 26.42 -48.54 29.55
CA THR A 280 27.14 -48.14 30.80
C THR A 280 28.55 -47.52 30.67
N SER A 281 29.01 -46.53 31.47
CA SER A 281 28.58 -46.00 32.76
C SER A 281 29.17 -44.59 33.02
N VAL A 282 28.61 -43.93 34.03
CA VAL A 282 28.85 -42.58 34.58
C VAL A 282 30.26 -42.35 35.14
N VAL A 283 30.83 -41.14 34.95
CA VAL A 283 31.63 -40.43 35.99
C VAL A 283 31.40 -38.91 35.85
N GLN A 284 31.21 -38.26 37.00
CA GLN A 284 30.78 -36.88 37.23
C GLN A 284 31.94 -36.04 37.85
N VAL A 285 31.78 -34.71 37.85
CA VAL A 285 32.34 -33.68 38.78
C VAL A 285 33.66 -32.97 38.36
N PRO A 286 33.93 -31.68 38.71
CA PRO A 286 33.08 -30.55 39.17
C PRO A 286 33.18 -29.24 38.35
N ALA A 287 32.23 -28.35 38.65
CA ALA A 287 32.25 -26.92 38.38
C ALA A 287 33.17 -26.14 39.35
N ALA A 288 33.66 -24.98 38.93
CA ALA A 288 34.19 -23.95 39.82
C ALA A 288 33.59 -22.57 39.48
N HIS A 289 33.09 -21.94 40.54
CA HIS A 289 32.48 -20.63 40.60
C HIS A 289 33.52 -19.52 40.60
N THR A 290 33.20 -18.34 40.06
CA THR A 290 33.74 -17.08 40.58
C THR A 290 32.70 -15.97 40.43
N THR A 291 32.22 -15.51 41.57
CA THR A 291 31.43 -14.28 41.76
C THR A 291 32.35 -13.15 42.19
N LEU A 292 32.14 -11.93 41.68
CA LEU A 292 32.14 -10.74 42.52
C LEU A 292 31.25 -9.64 41.90
N ALA A 293 30.30 -9.16 42.69
CA ALA A 293 29.50 -7.97 42.42
C ALA A 293 30.26 -6.70 42.86
N THR A 294 29.91 -5.53 42.33
CA THR A 294 29.23 -4.43 43.07
C THR A 294 29.05 -3.21 42.13
N ALA A 295 27.88 -2.59 42.25
CA ALA A 295 27.38 -1.42 41.50
C ALA A 295 28.02 -0.09 41.89
N VAL A 296 28.05 0.90 40.97
CA VAL A 296 27.75 2.35 41.19
C VAL A 296 27.42 3.03 39.84
N ARG A 297 26.21 3.62 39.72
CA ARG A 297 25.89 4.86 38.95
C ARG A 297 26.01 6.03 39.96
N PRO A 298 26.23 7.32 39.61
CA PRO A 298 25.81 8.00 38.38
C PRO A 298 26.78 9.11 37.84
N ALA A 299 26.54 9.59 36.62
CA ALA A 299 26.63 11.04 36.30
C ALA A 299 26.06 11.34 34.91
N SER A 300 25.15 12.29 34.90
CA SER A 300 24.52 12.97 33.78
C SER A 300 25.53 13.87 33.07
N HIS A 301 25.72 13.70 31.76
CA HIS A 301 26.34 14.72 30.92
C HIS A 301 25.27 15.45 30.11
N VAL A 302 24.94 16.64 30.61
CA VAL A 302 24.36 17.74 29.85
C VAL A 302 25.40 18.16 28.81
N SER A 303 25.12 17.98 27.52
CA SER A 303 25.92 18.59 26.46
C SER A 303 25.19 19.80 25.90
N LYS A 304 25.93 20.91 25.87
CA LYS A 304 25.48 22.27 25.58
C LYS A 304 25.22 22.48 24.08
N LYS A 305 24.16 23.25 23.81
CA LYS A 305 23.93 24.05 22.60
C LYS A 305 25.21 24.75 22.12
N PRO A 306 25.58 24.68 20.83
CA PRO A 306 26.46 25.65 20.23
C PRO A 306 25.70 26.90 19.80
N GLU A 307 26.35 28.01 20.06
CA GLU A 307 25.96 29.38 19.80
C GLU A 307 26.01 29.72 18.30
N GLU A 308 25.19 30.70 17.96
CA GLU A 308 24.93 31.28 16.65
C GLU A 308 26.18 31.97 16.09
N SER A 309 26.61 31.59 14.89
CA SER A 309 27.60 32.35 14.11
C SER A 309 26.93 32.98 12.90
N LYS A 310 26.90 34.31 12.90
CA LYS A 310 26.47 35.15 11.80
C LYS A 310 27.51 35.08 10.68
N THR A 311 27.10 34.78 9.46
CA THR A 311 27.87 35.18 8.27
C THR A 311 26.96 35.38 7.05
N SER A 312 26.94 36.64 6.61
CA SER A 312 26.65 37.20 5.28
C SER A 312 25.81 36.41 4.26
N ASN A 313 24.64 36.98 3.99
CA ASN A 313 23.75 36.76 2.85
C ASN A 313 24.39 37.32 1.55
N PRO A 314 24.34 36.63 0.40
CA PRO A 314 24.37 37.28 -0.89
C PRO A 314 22.94 37.45 -1.43
N GLU A 315 22.65 38.68 -1.85
CA GLU A 315 21.41 39.11 -2.50
C GLU A 315 21.07 38.24 -3.71
N PHE A 316 19.83 37.76 -3.79
CA PHE A 316 19.24 37.30 -5.05
C PHE A 316 18.05 38.18 -5.40
N SER A 317 18.21 38.87 -6.52
CA SER A 317 17.27 39.81 -7.13
C SER A 317 16.03 39.09 -7.65
N THR A 318 14.87 39.63 -7.30
CA THR A 318 13.55 39.26 -7.81
C THR A 318 13.34 39.69 -9.26
N ALA A 319 12.90 38.77 -10.12
CA ALA A 319 12.09 39.10 -11.29
C ALA A 319 11.10 37.96 -11.58
N PHE A 320 9.87 38.13 -11.10
CA PHE A 320 8.69 37.42 -11.58
C PHE A 320 8.22 38.12 -12.87
N GLN A 321 8.13 37.37 -13.97
CA GLN A 321 7.39 37.79 -15.18
C GLN A 321 6.27 36.78 -15.44
N ILE A 322 5.04 37.30 -15.44
CA ILE A 322 3.81 36.61 -15.82
C ILE A 322 3.59 36.85 -17.33
N PRO A 323 3.31 35.83 -18.16
CA PRO A 323 2.66 36.04 -19.44
C PRO A 323 1.16 35.81 -19.32
N SER A 324 0.38 36.83 -19.70
CA SER A 324 -1.07 36.83 -19.82
C SER A 324 -1.56 35.85 -20.89
N GLU A 325 -2.60 35.08 -20.55
CA GLU A 325 -3.41 34.33 -21.50
C GLU A 325 -4.32 35.27 -22.31
N THR A 326 -4.38 35.01 -23.62
CA THR A 326 -5.28 35.68 -24.55
C THR A 326 -6.54 34.84 -24.69
N SER A 327 -7.69 35.42 -24.35
CA SER A 327 -9.03 34.83 -24.50
C SER A 327 -9.48 34.88 -25.96
N ALA A 328 -9.90 33.74 -26.51
CA ALA A 328 -10.67 33.67 -27.74
C ALA A 328 -11.99 32.92 -27.46
N ALA A 329 -13.09 33.62 -27.75
CA ALA A 329 -14.46 33.21 -27.53
C ALA A 329 -14.89 32.04 -28.45
N VAL A 330 -15.79 31.18 -27.95
CA VAL A 330 -16.59 30.28 -28.78
C VAL A 330 -18.06 30.39 -28.37
N THR A 331 -18.87 30.81 -29.33
CA THR A 331 -20.32 31.02 -29.28
C THR A 331 -21.08 29.75 -29.69
N GLU A 332 -22.39 29.76 -29.40
CA GLU A 332 -23.39 28.68 -29.44
C GLU A 332 -23.52 27.79 -30.70
N SER A 333 -24.03 26.57 -30.42
CA SER A 333 -24.97 25.68 -31.17
C SER A 333 -25.72 26.27 -32.39
N PRO A 334 -26.15 25.44 -33.40
CA PRO A 334 -27.16 24.40 -33.19
C PRO A 334 -27.11 23.12 -34.09
N LYS A 335 -27.96 22.14 -33.75
CA LYS A 335 -28.38 20.90 -34.47
C LYS A 335 -29.61 21.20 -35.39
N PRO A 336 -30.25 20.28 -36.16
CA PRO A 336 -29.90 19.06 -36.96
C PRO A 336 -30.32 19.15 -38.46
N ALA A 337 -29.98 18.15 -39.31
CA ALA A 337 -30.95 17.34 -40.11
C ALA A 337 -30.35 16.46 -41.24
N HIS A 338 -31.09 15.37 -41.55
CA HIS A 338 -31.08 14.48 -42.75
C HIS A 338 -30.01 13.38 -42.89
N ALA A 339 -30.22 12.21 -43.52
CA ALA A 339 -31.34 11.28 -43.78
C ALA A 339 -30.82 10.21 -44.79
N SER A 340 -31.41 9.00 -44.77
CA SER A 340 -31.34 7.91 -45.79
C SER A 340 -30.03 7.09 -45.89
N LYS A 341 -29.99 5.77 -46.16
CA LYS A 341 -30.93 4.67 -46.52
C LYS A 341 -30.16 3.36 -46.26
N SER A 342 -30.70 2.36 -45.54
CA SER A 342 -31.38 1.14 -46.01
C SER A 342 -30.67 0.29 -47.09
N THR A 343 -30.26 -0.92 -46.70
CA THR A 343 -30.60 -2.26 -47.25
C THR A 343 -30.00 -3.27 -46.24
N GLY A 344 -30.62 -4.30 -45.69
CA GLY A 344 -31.77 -5.12 -46.07
C GLY A 344 -31.25 -6.55 -46.26
N HIS A 345 -31.56 -7.47 -45.33
CA HIS A 345 -32.07 -8.84 -45.58
C HIS A 345 -32.31 -9.57 -44.24
N ALA A 346 -33.49 -10.17 -44.15
CA ALA A 346 -34.08 -10.83 -42.99
C ALA A 346 -34.30 -12.32 -43.29
N VAL A 347 -34.24 -13.20 -42.27
CA VAL A 347 -35.00 -14.46 -42.14
C VAL A 347 -35.08 -14.75 -40.63
N ALA A 348 -36.17 -14.42 -39.94
CA ALA A 348 -37.41 -15.19 -39.69
C ALA A 348 -37.37 -16.13 -38.47
N VAL A 349 -38.27 -15.82 -37.53
CA VAL A 349 -38.66 -16.52 -36.29
C VAL A 349 -39.80 -17.53 -36.61
N PRO A 350 -40.17 -18.46 -35.70
CA PRO A 350 -41.29 -18.20 -34.75
C PRO A 350 -40.96 -18.76 -33.34
N SER A 351 -41.19 -18.08 -32.20
CA SER A 351 -42.39 -17.54 -31.53
C SER A 351 -43.44 -18.58 -31.10
N SER A 352 -43.51 -18.86 -29.79
CA SER A 352 -44.67 -18.64 -28.89
C SER A 352 -44.37 -19.26 -27.52
N GLY A 353 -44.81 -18.76 -26.36
CA GLY A 353 -45.83 -17.74 -26.11
C GLY A 353 -45.75 -17.18 -24.69
N ALA A 354 -46.57 -16.15 -24.48
CA ALA A 354 -46.68 -15.34 -23.28
C ALA A 354 -47.49 -15.99 -22.15
N ILE A 355 -47.26 -15.54 -20.91
CA ILE A 355 -48.30 -15.40 -19.88
C ILE A 355 -47.98 -14.27 -18.89
N SER A 356 -49.08 -13.69 -18.41
CA SER A 356 -49.31 -12.41 -17.75
C SER A 356 -48.53 -12.06 -16.48
N ALA A 357 -48.43 -10.74 -16.29
CA ALA A 357 -48.20 -10.04 -15.03
C ALA A 357 -49.38 -10.20 -14.04
N LEU A 358 -49.09 -10.22 -12.73
CA LEU A 358 -49.97 -9.71 -11.67
C LEU A 358 -49.24 -9.57 -10.32
N ALA A 359 -49.31 -8.40 -9.71
CA ALA A 359 -49.22 -8.14 -8.27
C ALA A 359 -49.78 -6.71 -8.02
N PRO A 360 -50.24 -6.33 -6.81
CA PRO A 360 -50.48 -7.09 -5.58
C PRO A 360 -51.91 -6.91 -5.01
N ALA A 361 -52.26 -7.65 -3.94
CA ALA A 361 -53.48 -7.44 -3.16
C ALA A 361 -53.15 -6.88 -1.76
N GLU A 362 -53.91 -5.86 -1.38
CA GLU A 362 -53.95 -5.22 -0.07
C GLU A 362 -54.68 -6.09 0.97
N THR A 363 -54.26 -5.96 2.24
CA THR A 363 -55.11 -6.27 3.41
C THR A 363 -55.29 -4.99 4.21
N THR A 364 -56.55 -4.66 4.48
CA THR A 364 -57.04 -3.52 5.24
C THR A 364 -57.05 -3.84 6.73
N THR A 365 -56.68 -2.90 7.60
CA THR A 365 -57.35 -2.75 8.91
C THR A 365 -57.15 -1.35 9.51
N THR A 366 -58.28 -0.64 9.58
CA THR A 366 -58.77 0.30 10.60
C THR A 366 -57.97 1.53 11.04
N LYS A 367 -58.66 2.65 10.81
CA LYS A 367 -58.48 4.05 11.21
C LYS A 367 -58.77 4.26 12.71
N SER A 368 -58.01 5.15 13.36
CA SER A 368 -58.42 5.88 14.57
C SER A 368 -57.80 7.28 14.48
N THR A 369 -58.65 8.30 14.62
CA THR A 369 -58.35 9.73 14.51
C THR A 369 -58.38 10.41 15.88
N ASP A 370 -57.58 11.48 15.99
CA ASP A 370 -57.60 12.60 16.96
C ASP A 370 -57.15 12.25 18.40
N SER A 371 -56.40 13.07 19.15
CA SER A 371 -56.18 14.53 19.13
C SER A 371 -54.96 14.91 20.00
N GLU A 372 -54.28 15.99 19.59
CA GLU A 372 -53.66 17.09 20.36
C GLU A 372 -53.08 16.86 21.78
N GLY A 373 -51.79 17.22 21.90
CA GLY A 373 -51.34 18.28 22.82
C GLY A 373 -50.91 17.87 24.22
N GLU A 374 -49.60 17.80 24.47
CA GLU A 374 -49.06 18.40 25.69
C GLU A 374 -47.60 18.85 25.53
N GLU A 375 -47.43 20.15 25.77
CA GLU A 375 -46.22 20.94 25.69
C GLU A 375 -45.38 20.71 26.95
N ALA A 376 -44.42 19.79 26.91
CA ALA A 376 -43.39 19.69 27.94
C ALA A 376 -42.21 20.60 27.56
N LYS A 377 -42.25 21.84 28.06
CA LYS A 377 -41.07 22.70 28.21
C LYS A 377 -39.99 21.91 28.93
N ASN A 378 -38.89 21.58 28.25
CA ASN A 378 -37.63 21.31 28.92
C ASN A 378 -36.56 22.26 28.39
N SER A 379 -36.18 23.17 29.27
CA SER A 379 -35.08 24.09 29.14
C SER A 379 -33.76 23.32 29.29
N ASP A 380 -33.15 22.91 28.18
CA ASP A 380 -31.70 22.67 28.09
C ASP A 380 -31.30 22.61 26.62
N GLY A 381 -31.04 23.78 26.03
CA GLY A 381 -30.86 23.97 24.59
C GLY A 381 -29.43 23.89 24.07
N ASP A 382 -28.49 23.30 24.81
CA ASP A 382 -27.06 23.28 24.42
C ASP A 382 -26.43 21.88 24.30
N ILE A 383 -27.14 20.80 24.67
CA ILE A 383 -26.56 19.46 24.76
C ILE A 383 -27.14 18.55 23.67
N LEU A 384 -26.27 17.99 22.84
CA LEU A 384 -26.62 16.96 21.85
C LEU A 384 -26.97 15.66 22.60
N PRO A 385 -28.12 15.01 22.34
CA PRO A 385 -28.46 13.75 23.00
C PRO A 385 -27.44 12.64 22.65
N GLU A 386 -27.26 11.68 23.57
CA GLU A 386 -26.27 10.59 23.44
C GLU A 386 -26.50 9.68 22.21
N THR A 387 -27.73 9.68 21.68
CA THR A 387 -28.07 9.03 20.41
C THR A 387 -28.81 10.02 19.51
N PHE A 388 -28.35 10.17 18.27
CA PHE A 388 -28.91 11.11 17.30
C PHE A 388 -28.89 10.52 15.88
N THR A 389 -29.75 11.04 15.01
CA THR A 389 -29.72 10.77 13.56
C THR A 389 -28.88 11.83 12.86
N LEU A 390 -28.43 11.56 11.63
CA LEU A 390 -27.66 12.53 10.85
C LEU A 390 -28.41 13.87 10.69
N GLU A 391 -29.73 13.80 10.50
CA GLU A 391 -30.58 14.99 10.40
C GLU A 391 -30.63 15.80 11.69
N THR A 392 -30.74 15.15 12.86
CA THR A 392 -30.75 15.87 14.15
C THR A 392 -29.37 16.46 14.48
N PHE A 393 -28.28 15.83 14.03
CA PHE A 393 -26.93 16.39 14.14
C PHE A 393 -26.73 17.63 13.27
N ILE A 394 -27.16 17.59 12.02
CA ILE A 394 -27.09 18.73 11.10
C ILE A 394 -27.93 19.90 11.64
N ALA A 395 -29.14 19.63 12.14
CA ALA A 395 -30.00 20.64 12.75
C ALA A 395 -29.35 21.28 14.00
N TRP A 396 -28.70 20.49 14.85
CA TRP A 396 -27.96 20.99 16.01
C TRP A 396 -26.77 21.87 15.61
N LEU A 397 -25.99 21.44 14.59
CA LEU A 397 -24.85 22.21 14.07
C LEU A 397 -25.29 23.59 13.54
N LEU A 398 -26.36 23.64 12.75
CA LEU A 398 -26.88 24.88 12.18
C LEU A 398 -27.39 25.84 13.28
N ARG A 399 -27.97 25.30 14.35
CA ARG A 399 -28.47 26.08 15.48
C ARG A 399 -27.32 26.68 16.30
N ASN A 400 -26.28 25.88 16.58
CA ASN A 400 -25.19 26.29 17.47
C ASN A 400 -24.06 27.06 16.76
N ALA A 401 -23.92 26.93 15.45
CA ALA A 401 -22.99 27.75 14.66
C ALA A 401 -23.44 29.23 14.55
N SER A 402 -24.76 29.48 14.60
CA SER A 402 -25.36 30.82 14.60
C SER A 402 -25.10 31.60 15.90
N ASP A 403 -25.11 30.92 17.06
CA ASP A 403 -25.07 31.60 18.35
C ASP A 403 -23.65 31.98 18.81
N LYS A 404 -22.61 31.30 18.32
CA LYS A 404 -21.21 31.70 18.56
C LYS A 404 -20.79 32.89 17.72
N SER A 405 -21.36 33.06 16.53
CA SER A 405 -21.06 34.19 15.65
C SER A 405 -21.74 35.50 16.10
N ARG A 406 -22.90 35.44 16.77
CA ARG A 406 -23.55 36.63 17.37
C ARG A 406 -22.94 37.10 18.69
N ARG A 407 -22.42 36.21 19.53
CA ARG A 407 -21.80 36.60 20.82
C ARG A 407 -20.50 37.40 20.63
N HIS A 408 -19.68 37.07 19.64
CA HIS A 408 -18.46 37.83 19.34
C HIS A 408 -18.72 39.21 18.72
N ALA A 409 -19.85 39.41 18.03
CA ALA A 409 -20.19 40.71 17.42
C ALA A 409 -20.69 41.76 18.44
N ARG A 410 -21.20 41.34 19.62
CA ARG A 410 -21.62 42.27 20.69
C ARG A 410 -20.52 42.61 21.70
N GLN A 411 -19.43 41.84 21.74
CA GLN A 411 -18.33 42.07 22.69
C GLN A 411 -17.21 42.98 22.12
N LEU A 412 -17.36 43.43 20.86
CA LEU A 412 -16.46 44.38 20.20
C LEU A 412 -17.13 45.75 19.92
N GLY A 413 -18.26 46.03 20.58
CA GLY A 413 -18.99 47.28 20.45
C GLY A 413 -19.60 47.73 21.77
N ALA A 414 -18.74 48.12 22.71
CA ALA A 414 -19.04 48.98 23.86
C ALA A 414 -17.76 49.72 24.27
#